data_AF-A0A2G9SBF3-F1
#
_entry.id   AF-A0A2G9SBF3-F1
#
_cell.length_a   1.000
_cell.length_b   1.000
_cell.length_c   1.000
_cell.angle_alpha   90.00
_cell.angle_beta   90.00
_cell.angle_gamma   90.00
#
_symmetry.space_group_name_H-M   'P 1'
#
loop_
_entity.id
_entity.type
_entity.pdbx_description
1 polymer ?
#
loop_
_entity_poly.entity_id
_entity_poly.type
_entity_poly.pdbx_seq_one_letter_code
_entity_poly.pdbx_strand_id
1 'polypeptide(L)'
;YYYSLKDISVGGMCICYGHARSCPWDEVAQKLQCQCERNTCGESCNECCPGYHQNPWRPGTISVGNKCEKCNCHNKAEDCYYDQTVADRNMSLNNNEQYIGGGVCMNCTQFTAGINCESCIEGYYRPHKVSPYEEAPCYPCECDPFGSVSPVCVVDDKHAMQGSLPGKCHCKEGYTGTKCDQCAFGYKAYPHCVRCNCSLIGSVNDDPCTDQCICKEHVEGENCDRCKSGFYNLQERNPEGCTECFCFGVSGDCDELFWHTTQMSDIHGWHVSDLHGSERMYPQQDLFDGPHQISINNSEARKTLHSVYYWEAPSSYLGNKLTSYGGFLRYTVSYDIPVESLDGELVYNVDLVMQPYEEYTAEIKLLPENFLDFYTKRPVDRDRLMTVLANINRLLIRATYNNAKSAVTRLSSVTLDTATPNVIDLLPAVQVENCECPPGYAGTSCEVKS
;
A
#
# COMPACT_ATOMS: atom_id res chain seq x y z
N TYR A 1 -76.27 47.65 -34.63
CA TYR A 1 -75.70 46.32 -34.90
C TYR A 1 -75.31 45.69 -33.58
N TYR A 2 -75.79 44.48 -33.28
CA TYR A 2 -75.45 43.73 -32.06
C TYR A 2 -75.19 42.26 -32.40
N TYR A 3 -74.39 41.58 -31.57
CA TYR A 3 -74.21 40.14 -31.63
C TYR A 3 -75.23 39.45 -30.72
N SER A 4 -75.76 38.31 -31.14
CA SER A 4 -76.58 37.44 -30.30
C SER A 4 -76.06 36.02 -30.40
N LEU A 5 -75.77 35.41 -29.25
CA LEU A 5 -75.30 34.03 -29.15
C LEU A 5 -76.48 33.16 -28.73
N LYS A 6 -76.72 32.08 -29.48
CA LYS A 6 -77.78 31.11 -29.18
C LYS A 6 -77.31 30.06 -28.17
N ASP A 7 -76.05 29.64 -28.27
CA ASP A 7 -75.43 28.67 -27.38
C ASP A 7 -73.90 28.83 -27.42
N ILE A 8 -73.24 28.49 -26.32
CA ILE A 8 -71.78 28.33 -26.24
C ILE A 8 -71.51 26.99 -25.54
N SER A 9 -70.89 26.07 -26.26
CA SER A 9 -70.41 24.81 -25.72
C SER A 9 -68.89 24.79 -25.71
N VAL A 10 -68.32 24.43 -24.56
CA VAL A 10 -66.87 24.27 -24.37
C VAL A 10 -66.63 22.86 -23.84
N GLY A 11 -66.15 21.98 -24.72
CA GLY A 11 -65.69 20.64 -24.35
C GLY A 11 -64.29 20.69 -23.77
N GLY A 12 -64.04 19.95 -22.69
CA GLY A 12 -62.73 19.88 -22.04
C GLY A 12 -62.56 18.60 -21.22
N MET A 13 -61.31 18.31 -20.86
CA MET A 13 -60.95 17.22 -19.95
C MET A 13 -59.96 17.75 -18.91
N CYS A 14 -60.00 17.20 -17.71
CA CYS A 14 -59.02 17.55 -16.69
C CYS A 14 -57.61 17.10 -17.12
N ILE A 15 -56.64 17.98 -16.93
CA ILE A 15 -55.24 17.71 -17.24
C ILE A 15 -54.62 17.08 -16.00
N CYS A 16 -54.50 15.75 -16.03
CA CYS A 16 -53.88 14.96 -14.95
C CYS A 16 -52.62 14.20 -15.40
N TYR A 17 -52.03 14.60 -16.54
CA TYR A 17 -50.83 14.00 -17.15
C TYR A 17 -50.82 12.46 -17.24
N GLY A 18 -51.99 11.83 -17.42
CA GLY A 18 -52.11 10.38 -17.52
C GLY A 18 -52.02 9.61 -16.20
N HIS A 19 -52.11 10.31 -15.06
CA HIS A 19 -51.96 9.75 -13.71
C HIS A 19 -53.24 9.81 -12.87
N ALA A 20 -54.38 10.20 -13.42
CA ALA A 20 -55.68 10.09 -12.77
C ALA A 20 -56.76 9.62 -13.74
N ARG A 21 -57.74 8.88 -13.23
CA ARG A 21 -58.91 8.43 -13.99
C ARG A 21 -60.10 9.39 -13.88
N SER A 22 -60.10 10.23 -12.85
CA SER A 22 -61.20 11.15 -12.50
C SER A 22 -60.67 12.41 -11.83
N CYS A 23 -61.45 13.48 -11.95
CA CYS A 23 -61.21 14.77 -11.30
C CYS A 23 -62.49 15.27 -10.62
N PRO A 24 -62.87 14.71 -9.46
CA PRO A 24 -64.06 15.16 -8.75
C PRO A 24 -63.89 16.60 -8.25
N TRP A 25 -65.03 17.19 -7.85
CA TRP A 25 -65.06 18.48 -7.17
C TRP A 25 -64.49 18.35 -5.75
N ASP A 26 -63.51 19.18 -5.42
CA ASP A 26 -62.98 19.34 -4.08
C ASP A 26 -63.73 20.48 -3.36
N GLU A 27 -64.42 20.16 -2.27
CA GLU A 27 -65.22 21.13 -1.51
C GLU A 27 -64.37 22.15 -0.74
N VAL A 28 -63.13 21.80 -0.36
CA VAL A 28 -62.23 22.69 0.39
C VAL A 28 -61.56 23.66 -0.56
N ALA A 29 -61.05 23.17 -1.69
CA ALA A 29 -60.36 23.98 -2.68
C ALA A 29 -61.31 24.67 -3.68
N GLN A 30 -62.61 24.33 -3.66
CA GLN A 30 -63.65 24.87 -4.54
C GLN A 30 -63.28 24.76 -6.03
N LYS A 31 -62.70 23.62 -6.42
CA LYS A 31 -62.25 23.35 -7.80
C LYS A 31 -62.26 21.86 -8.13
N LEU A 32 -62.20 21.52 -9.41
CA LEU A 32 -61.99 20.15 -9.87
C LEU A 32 -60.52 19.78 -9.69
N GLN A 33 -60.24 18.71 -8.95
CA GLN A 33 -58.87 18.25 -8.64
C GLN A 33 -58.69 16.80 -9.05
N CYS A 34 -57.52 16.49 -9.63
CA CYS A 34 -57.21 15.13 -10.07
C CYS A 34 -57.07 14.18 -8.86
N GLN A 35 -57.70 13.00 -8.94
CA GLN A 35 -57.43 11.91 -8.00
C GLN A 35 -56.18 11.17 -8.46
N CYS A 36 -55.02 11.67 -8.03
CA CYS A 36 -53.74 11.16 -8.50
C CYS A 36 -53.47 9.72 -8.05
N GLU A 37 -53.01 8.91 -8.99
CA GLU A 37 -52.57 7.53 -8.83
C GLU A 37 -51.04 7.46 -9.00
N ARG A 38 -50.47 6.25 -8.89
CA ARG A 38 -49.07 5.96 -9.23
C ARG A 38 -48.04 6.82 -8.49
N ASN A 39 -48.37 7.17 -7.24
CA ASN A 39 -47.53 7.97 -6.34
C ASN A 39 -47.19 9.36 -6.92
N THR A 40 -48.09 9.93 -7.70
CA THR A 40 -48.04 11.32 -8.13
C THR A 40 -48.92 12.17 -7.25
N CYS A 41 -48.51 13.41 -7.03
CA CYS A 41 -49.15 14.38 -6.16
C CYS A 41 -49.28 15.73 -6.89
N GLY A 42 -49.86 16.72 -6.21
CA GLY A 42 -50.20 18.01 -6.80
C GLY A 42 -51.61 18.00 -7.42
N GLU A 43 -52.10 19.19 -7.76
CA GLU A 43 -53.49 19.39 -8.22
C GLU A 43 -53.79 18.68 -9.54
N SER A 44 -52.75 18.56 -10.37
CA SER A 44 -52.79 17.94 -11.70
C SER A 44 -51.93 16.68 -11.79
N CYS A 45 -51.44 16.13 -10.68
CA CYS A 45 -50.52 14.99 -10.68
C CYS A 45 -49.18 15.30 -11.40
N ASN A 46 -48.74 16.56 -11.27
CA ASN A 46 -47.61 17.14 -11.98
C ASN A 46 -46.28 16.99 -11.23
N GLU A 47 -46.28 16.30 -10.10
CA GLU A 47 -45.09 16.02 -9.30
C GLU A 47 -45.18 14.62 -8.68
N CYS A 48 -44.06 14.09 -8.21
CA CYS A 48 -44.07 12.87 -7.40
C CYS A 48 -44.47 13.21 -5.97
N CYS A 49 -45.09 12.26 -5.27
CA CYS A 49 -45.40 12.43 -3.86
C CYS A 49 -44.13 12.47 -3.00
N PRO A 50 -44.17 13.10 -1.81
CA PRO A 50 -43.08 13.05 -0.83
C PRO A 50 -42.59 11.62 -0.61
N GLY A 51 -41.27 11.42 -0.65
CA GLY A 51 -40.59 10.13 -0.54
C GLY A 51 -40.52 9.31 -1.84
N TYR A 52 -41.08 9.78 -2.96
CA TYR A 52 -41.13 9.06 -4.25
C TYR A 52 -40.26 9.68 -5.36
N HIS A 53 -39.13 10.28 -4.98
CA HIS A 53 -38.22 10.98 -5.89
C HIS A 53 -36.99 10.16 -6.31
N GLN A 54 -37.06 8.83 -6.37
CA GLN A 54 -35.92 8.00 -6.82
C GLN A 54 -35.55 8.29 -8.28
N ASN A 55 -36.54 8.65 -9.10
CA ASN A 55 -36.42 8.95 -10.52
C ASN A 55 -37.16 10.27 -10.84
N PRO A 56 -36.80 10.97 -11.93
CA PRO A 56 -37.47 12.20 -12.29
C PRO A 56 -38.91 11.92 -12.74
N TRP A 57 -39.83 12.82 -12.39
CA TRP A 57 -41.24 12.72 -12.78
C TRP A 57 -41.38 12.69 -14.32
N ARG A 58 -42.30 11.86 -14.81
CA ARG A 58 -42.65 11.78 -16.25
C ARG A 58 -44.17 11.63 -16.41
N PRO A 59 -44.77 12.20 -17.47
CA PRO A 59 -46.20 12.03 -17.74
C PRO A 59 -46.51 10.56 -18.06
N GLY A 60 -47.64 10.06 -17.59
CA GLY A 60 -48.13 8.71 -17.89
C GLY A 60 -48.69 8.62 -19.31
N THR A 61 -48.51 7.46 -19.96
CA THR A 61 -49.15 7.11 -21.23
C THR A 61 -50.06 5.90 -21.06
N ILE A 62 -50.80 5.54 -22.12
CA ILE A 62 -51.70 4.38 -22.13
C ILE A 62 -50.91 3.07 -21.95
N SER A 63 -49.68 3.00 -22.46
CA SER A 63 -48.82 1.81 -22.42
C SER A 63 -47.79 1.84 -21.29
N VAL A 64 -47.35 3.03 -20.85
CA VAL A 64 -46.30 3.19 -19.83
C VAL A 64 -46.81 4.04 -18.69
N GLY A 65 -46.91 3.44 -17.50
CA GLY A 65 -47.51 4.10 -16.35
C GLY A 65 -46.69 5.25 -15.76
N ASN A 66 -45.36 5.24 -15.94
CA ASN A 66 -44.41 6.22 -15.37
C ASN A 66 -44.69 6.53 -13.89
N LYS A 67 -44.80 5.46 -13.09
CA LYS A 67 -45.03 5.54 -11.65
C LYS A 67 -43.80 6.11 -10.94
N CYS A 68 -44.00 7.01 -9.98
CA CYS A 68 -42.93 7.52 -9.13
C CYS A 68 -42.46 6.43 -8.15
N GLU A 69 -41.14 6.28 -8.03
CA GLU A 69 -40.48 5.23 -7.25
C GLU A 69 -40.04 5.78 -5.88
N LYS A 70 -40.31 5.01 -4.83
CA LYS A 70 -39.96 5.36 -3.45
C LYS A 70 -38.44 5.37 -3.27
N CYS A 71 -37.89 6.40 -2.65
CA CYS A 71 -36.49 6.41 -2.25
C CYS A 71 -36.21 5.36 -1.18
N ASN A 72 -35.01 4.77 -1.21
CA ASN A 72 -34.55 3.93 -0.12
C ASN A 72 -33.78 4.78 0.89
N CYS A 73 -34.37 5.02 2.05
CA CYS A 73 -33.74 5.80 3.13
C CYS A 73 -33.48 4.97 4.40
N HIS A 74 -33.42 3.63 4.28
CA HIS A 74 -33.22 2.71 5.42
C HIS A 74 -34.19 2.92 6.61
N ASN A 75 -35.40 3.41 6.33
CA ASN A 75 -36.40 3.84 7.33
C ASN A 75 -35.93 4.97 8.25
N LYS A 76 -34.98 5.80 7.81
CA LYS A 76 -34.41 6.94 8.56
C LYS A 76 -34.87 8.30 8.07
N ALA A 77 -35.52 8.36 6.92
CA ALA A 77 -36.15 9.56 6.38
C ALA A 77 -37.48 9.18 5.71
N GLU A 78 -38.46 10.07 5.82
CA GLU A 78 -39.77 9.93 5.17
C GLU A 78 -39.77 10.50 3.75
N ASP A 79 -38.97 11.54 3.50
CA ASP A 79 -38.95 12.29 2.25
C ASP A 79 -37.54 12.32 1.63
N CYS A 80 -37.50 12.61 0.33
CA CYS A 80 -36.29 12.69 -0.48
C CYS A 80 -36.52 13.62 -1.67
N TYR A 81 -35.44 14.16 -2.24
CA TYR A 81 -35.48 14.89 -3.51
C TYR A 81 -34.67 14.16 -4.59
N TYR A 82 -34.89 14.52 -5.86
CA TYR A 82 -34.13 13.96 -6.97
C TYR A 82 -32.94 14.86 -7.33
N ASP A 83 -31.76 14.26 -7.46
CA ASP A 83 -30.53 14.90 -7.94
C ASP A 83 -29.96 14.15 -9.15
N GLN A 84 -29.79 14.88 -10.27
CA GLN A 84 -29.27 14.31 -11.51
C GLN A 84 -27.81 13.86 -11.38
N THR A 85 -26.98 14.60 -10.64
CA THR A 85 -25.55 14.29 -10.44
C THR A 85 -25.39 12.99 -9.65
N VAL A 86 -26.27 12.76 -8.68
CA VAL A 86 -26.34 11.51 -7.91
C VAL A 86 -26.73 10.33 -8.80
N ALA A 87 -27.67 10.54 -9.71
CA ALA A 87 -28.08 9.53 -10.69
C ALA A 87 -26.96 9.19 -11.68
N ASP A 88 -26.32 10.20 -12.28
CA ASP A 88 -25.27 10.02 -13.28
C ASP A 88 -24.05 9.28 -12.69
N ARG A 89 -23.82 9.41 -11.39
CA ARG A 89 -22.72 8.76 -10.66
C ARG A 89 -23.11 7.41 -10.03
N ASN A 90 -24.34 6.93 -10.20
CA ASN A 90 -24.84 5.71 -9.57
C ASN A 90 -24.60 5.68 -8.05
N MET A 91 -24.98 6.74 -7.34
CA MET A 91 -24.72 6.86 -5.89
C MET A 91 -25.97 6.63 -5.01
N SER A 92 -27.18 6.71 -5.57
CA SER A 92 -28.41 6.42 -4.82
C SER A 92 -28.80 4.95 -4.93
N LEU A 93 -29.02 4.32 -3.78
CA LEU A 93 -29.55 2.97 -3.68
C LEU A 93 -31.08 2.97 -3.82
N ASN A 94 -31.63 2.05 -4.61
CA ASN A 94 -33.08 1.83 -4.68
C ASN A 94 -33.55 0.74 -3.69
N ASN A 95 -34.85 0.42 -3.71
CA ASN A 95 -35.41 -0.62 -2.82
C ASN A 95 -35.05 -2.07 -3.22
N ASN A 96 -34.47 -2.27 -4.41
CA ASN A 96 -33.95 -3.56 -4.87
C ASN A 96 -32.44 -3.70 -4.63
N GLU A 97 -31.86 -2.84 -3.78
CA GLU A 97 -30.43 -2.81 -3.44
C GLU A 97 -29.51 -2.59 -4.65
N GLN A 98 -30.00 -1.86 -5.66
CA GLN A 98 -29.23 -1.47 -6.84
C GLN A 98 -28.92 0.03 -6.79
N TYR A 99 -27.68 0.38 -7.10
CA TYR A 99 -27.24 1.78 -7.19
C TYR A 99 -27.72 2.43 -8.50
N ILE A 100 -29.02 2.70 -8.58
CA ILE A 100 -29.68 3.31 -9.73
C ILE A 100 -30.68 4.37 -9.28
N GLY A 101 -30.78 5.46 -10.04
CA GLY A 101 -31.64 6.60 -9.70
C GLY A 101 -30.88 7.69 -8.93
N GLY A 102 -31.58 8.78 -8.61
CA GLY A 102 -31.00 10.00 -8.06
C GLY A 102 -31.66 10.47 -6.75
N GLY A 103 -32.37 9.59 -6.06
CA GLY A 103 -33.05 9.95 -4.80
C GLY A 103 -32.04 10.28 -3.70
N VAL A 104 -32.19 11.42 -3.05
CA VAL A 104 -31.40 11.86 -1.90
C VAL A 104 -32.34 12.10 -0.71
N CYS A 105 -32.14 11.32 0.34
CA CYS A 105 -32.95 11.38 1.55
C CYS A 105 -32.79 12.70 2.29
N MET A 106 -33.87 13.18 2.89
CA MET A 106 -33.91 14.44 3.62
C MET A 106 -34.13 14.19 5.11
N ASN A 107 -33.47 14.99 5.97
CA ASN A 107 -33.63 14.92 7.42
C ASN A 107 -33.44 13.50 7.99
N CYS A 108 -32.31 12.87 7.64
CA CYS A 108 -31.93 11.57 8.21
C CYS A 108 -32.00 11.62 9.75
N THR A 109 -32.77 10.70 10.32
CA THR A 109 -32.99 10.58 11.77
C THR A 109 -32.01 9.58 12.40
N GLN A 110 -32.06 9.43 13.73
CA GLN A 110 -31.29 8.41 14.46
C GLN A 110 -29.77 8.52 14.22
N PHE A 111 -29.28 9.76 14.10
CA PHE A 111 -27.86 10.10 13.89
C PHE A 111 -27.26 9.48 12.61
N THR A 112 -28.10 9.20 11.61
CA THR A 112 -27.65 8.70 10.30
C THR A 112 -27.34 9.84 9.33
N ALA A 113 -26.52 9.54 8.34
CA ALA A 113 -26.09 10.46 7.28
C ALA A 113 -25.87 9.70 5.97
N GLY A 114 -25.60 10.45 4.89
CA GLY A 114 -25.40 9.88 3.55
C GLY A 114 -26.61 10.07 2.64
N ILE A 115 -26.49 9.63 1.39
CA ILE A 115 -27.51 9.85 0.34
C ILE A 115 -28.79 9.08 0.66
N ASN A 116 -28.63 7.88 1.21
CA ASN A 116 -29.69 6.95 1.59
C ASN A 116 -29.81 6.82 3.13
N CYS A 117 -29.22 7.73 3.91
CA CYS A 117 -29.07 7.59 5.37
C CYS A 117 -28.33 6.30 5.78
N GLU A 118 -27.37 5.89 4.95
CA GLU A 118 -26.66 4.62 5.03
C GLU A 118 -25.40 4.66 5.90
N SER A 119 -24.94 5.83 6.35
CA SER A 119 -23.80 6.01 7.26
C SER A 119 -24.24 6.77 8.52
N CYS A 120 -23.30 7.20 9.35
CA CYS A 120 -23.55 7.98 10.56
C CYS A 120 -23.04 9.41 10.41
N ILE A 121 -23.64 10.34 11.15
CA ILE A 121 -23.14 11.71 11.24
C ILE A 121 -21.74 11.74 11.89
N GLU A 122 -21.01 12.83 11.70
CA GLU A 122 -19.71 13.04 12.32
C GLU A 122 -19.80 12.94 13.86
N GLY A 123 -18.83 12.24 14.47
CA GLY A 123 -18.84 11.94 15.91
C GLY A 123 -19.73 10.77 16.30
N TYR A 124 -20.31 10.06 15.34
CA TYR A 124 -21.02 8.79 15.55
C TYR A 124 -20.45 7.69 14.64
N TYR A 125 -20.63 6.44 15.04
CA TYR A 125 -20.22 5.28 14.27
C TYR A 125 -21.25 4.17 14.31
N ARG A 126 -21.23 3.31 13.29
CA ARG A 126 -22.00 2.08 13.23
C ARG A 126 -21.12 0.91 13.66
N PRO A 127 -21.47 0.17 14.73
CA PRO A 127 -20.71 -1.00 15.16
C PRO A 127 -20.67 -2.07 14.06
N HIS A 128 -19.63 -2.90 14.11
CA HIS A 128 -19.42 -3.97 13.14
C HIS A 128 -20.66 -4.87 13.00
N LYS A 129 -21.07 -5.13 11.75
CA LYS A 129 -22.25 -5.96 11.39
C LYS A 129 -23.62 -5.43 11.80
N VAL A 130 -23.73 -4.21 12.33
CA VAL A 130 -25.03 -3.58 12.56
C VAL A 130 -25.61 -3.12 11.22
N SER A 131 -26.89 -3.40 10.96
CA SER A 131 -27.56 -3.03 9.71
C SER A 131 -28.01 -1.55 9.75
N PRO A 132 -27.96 -0.80 8.62
CA PRO A 132 -28.55 0.54 8.54
C PRO A 132 -30.06 0.57 8.82
N TYR A 133 -30.75 -0.56 8.67
CA TYR A 133 -32.19 -0.67 8.92
C TYR A 133 -32.55 -0.83 10.41
N GLU A 134 -31.58 -1.08 11.29
CA GLU A 134 -31.82 -1.16 12.74
C GLU A 134 -32.38 0.15 13.30
N GLU A 135 -33.10 0.10 14.42
CA GLU A 135 -33.75 1.26 15.03
C GLU A 135 -32.74 2.30 15.56
N ALA A 136 -31.56 1.88 16.03
CA ALA A 136 -30.53 2.80 16.48
C ALA A 136 -29.15 2.31 16.02
N PRO A 137 -28.80 2.53 14.73
CA PRO A 137 -27.60 1.95 14.15
C PRO A 137 -26.33 2.75 14.47
N CYS A 138 -26.45 3.99 14.92
CA CYS A 138 -25.32 4.92 15.12
C CYS A 138 -25.12 5.25 16.60
N TYR A 139 -23.91 5.02 17.10
CA TYR A 139 -23.48 5.22 18.48
C TYR A 139 -22.48 6.38 18.56
N PRO A 140 -22.49 7.21 19.62
CA PRO A 140 -21.54 8.30 19.75
C PRO A 140 -20.11 7.77 19.87
N CYS A 141 -19.16 8.46 19.24
CA CYS A 141 -17.74 8.24 19.47
C CYS A 141 -17.39 8.66 20.91
N GLU A 142 -16.60 7.85 21.59
CA GLU A 142 -16.15 8.12 22.97
C GLU A 142 -14.64 8.40 23.00
N CYS A 143 -14.16 9.22 22.07
CA CYS A 143 -12.74 9.55 21.96
C CYS A 143 -12.28 10.45 23.10
N ASP A 144 -11.22 10.03 23.80
CA ASP A 144 -10.64 10.79 24.90
C ASP A 144 -10.02 12.11 24.40
N PRO A 145 -10.37 13.27 24.98
CA PRO A 145 -9.87 14.57 24.50
C PRO A 145 -8.36 14.77 24.72
N PHE A 146 -7.73 14.08 25.68
CA PHE A 146 -6.29 14.17 25.92
C PHE A 146 -5.52 13.30 24.94
N GLY A 147 -5.92 12.05 24.77
CA GLY A 147 -5.21 11.07 23.96
C GLY A 147 -5.61 11.01 22.49
N SER A 148 -6.78 11.54 22.10
CA SER A 148 -7.22 11.53 20.70
C SER A 148 -6.81 12.79 19.95
N VAL A 149 -6.54 12.66 18.65
CA VAL A 149 -6.25 13.78 17.74
C VAL A 149 -7.51 14.62 17.49
N SER A 150 -8.68 13.97 17.42
CA SER A 150 -9.98 14.61 17.23
C SER A 150 -11.08 13.77 17.92
N PRO A 151 -12.30 14.31 18.10
CA PRO A 151 -13.44 13.54 18.62
C PRO A 151 -14.04 12.57 17.59
N VAL A 152 -13.49 12.51 16.36
CA VAL A 152 -14.00 11.68 15.27
C VAL A 152 -13.37 10.30 15.34
N CYS A 153 -14.22 9.26 15.30
CA CYS A 153 -13.82 7.87 15.23
C CYS A 153 -14.14 7.26 13.86
N VAL A 154 -13.62 6.06 13.61
CA VAL A 154 -13.93 5.30 12.39
C VAL A 154 -15.44 5.04 12.30
N VAL A 155 -16.09 5.61 11.28
CA VAL A 155 -17.55 5.67 11.18
C VAL A 155 -18.22 4.32 10.92
N ASP A 156 -17.65 3.46 10.08
CA ASP A 156 -18.22 2.15 9.75
C ASP A 156 -17.17 1.23 9.11
N ASP A 157 -17.57 0.00 8.77
CA ASP A 157 -16.68 -1.02 8.21
C ASP A 157 -16.07 -0.63 6.85
N LYS A 158 -16.72 0.26 6.08
CA LYS A 158 -16.19 0.72 4.78
C LYS A 158 -15.03 1.70 4.95
N HIS A 159 -15.00 2.40 6.08
CA HIS A 159 -13.98 3.39 6.42
C HIS A 159 -12.88 2.83 7.35
N ALA A 160 -13.00 1.58 7.76
CA ALA A 160 -11.98 0.90 8.54
C ALA A 160 -10.77 0.54 7.65
N MET A 161 -9.60 1.10 7.98
CA MET A 161 -8.32 0.65 7.41
C MET A 161 -7.91 -0.71 8.01
N GLN A 162 -7.01 -1.44 7.34
CA GLN A 162 -6.55 -2.76 7.81
C GLN A 162 -6.12 -2.71 9.29
N GLY A 163 -6.79 -3.53 10.12
CA GLY A 163 -6.51 -3.63 11.57
C GLY A 163 -7.25 -2.60 12.45
N SER A 164 -8.10 -1.74 11.88
CA SER A 164 -9.00 -0.87 12.63
C SER A 164 -10.44 -1.40 12.63
N LEU A 165 -11.22 -1.05 13.65
CA LEU A 165 -12.64 -1.39 13.76
C LEU A 165 -13.48 -0.10 13.84
N PRO A 166 -14.76 -0.13 13.45
CA PRO A 166 -15.66 0.98 13.67
C PRO A 166 -15.69 1.39 15.15
N GLY A 167 -15.69 2.69 15.40
CA GLY A 167 -15.63 3.27 16.75
C GLY A 167 -14.22 3.50 17.27
N LYS A 168 -13.16 3.01 16.60
CA LYS A 168 -11.78 3.29 17.00
C LYS A 168 -11.43 4.75 16.73
N CYS A 169 -10.89 5.43 17.74
CA CYS A 169 -10.42 6.80 17.68
C CYS A 169 -9.00 6.91 17.13
N HIS A 170 -8.65 8.07 16.60
CA HIS A 170 -7.31 8.37 16.14
C HIS A 170 -6.44 8.86 17.31
N CYS A 171 -5.57 8.01 17.83
CA CYS A 171 -4.74 8.32 18.99
C CYS A 171 -3.52 9.16 18.63
N LYS A 172 -3.15 10.08 19.53
CA LYS A 172 -1.87 10.79 19.51
C LYS A 172 -0.73 9.83 19.82
N GLU A 173 0.49 10.24 19.48
CA GLU A 173 1.70 9.51 19.88
C GLU A 173 1.75 9.32 21.40
N GLY A 174 2.07 8.11 21.84
CA GLY A 174 2.11 7.74 23.25
C GLY A 174 0.77 7.35 23.87
N TYR A 175 -0.32 7.34 23.10
CA TYR A 175 -1.65 6.89 23.55
C TYR A 175 -2.13 5.67 22.77
N THR A 176 -2.97 4.85 23.42
CA THR A 176 -3.54 3.62 22.85
C THR A 176 -4.94 3.35 23.39
N GLY A 177 -5.56 2.27 22.92
CA GLY A 177 -6.95 1.89 23.24
C GLY A 177 -7.92 2.28 22.12
N THR A 178 -9.16 1.80 22.21
CA THR A 178 -10.21 2.16 21.23
C THR A 178 -10.63 3.62 21.34
N LYS A 179 -10.53 4.18 22.55
CA LYS A 179 -10.87 5.56 22.90
C LYS A 179 -9.66 6.46 23.11
N CYS A 180 -8.44 5.93 22.97
CA CYS A 180 -7.20 6.64 23.26
C CYS A 180 -7.08 7.11 24.74
N ASP A 181 -7.68 6.36 25.66
CA ASP A 181 -7.80 6.65 27.09
C ASP A 181 -6.70 5.97 27.94
N GLN A 182 -5.65 5.45 27.29
CA GLN A 182 -4.55 4.74 27.92
C GLN A 182 -3.21 5.18 27.33
N CYS A 183 -2.14 5.13 28.11
CA CYS A 183 -0.80 5.31 27.55
C CYS A 183 -0.38 4.07 26.74
N ALA A 184 0.23 4.30 25.60
CA ALA A 184 0.83 3.26 24.78
C ALA A 184 1.97 2.56 25.52
N PHE A 185 2.33 1.36 25.08
CA PHE A 185 3.52 0.67 25.57
C PHE A 185 4.77 1.56 25.41
N GLY A 186 5.59 1.66 26.47
CA GLY A 186 6.71 2.62 26.52
C GLY A 186 6.35 4.03 26.98
N TYR A 187 5.10 4.28 27.39
CA TYR A 187 4.64 5.55 27.94
C TYR A 187 3.91 5.35 29.27
N LYS A 188 3.99 6.33 30.16
CA LYS A 188 3.32 6.32 31.48
C LYS A 188 2.69 7.66 31.84
N ALA A 189 1.91 7.67 32.93
CA ALA A 189 1.31 8.86 33.55
C ALA A 189 0.14 9.53 32.79
N TYR A 190 -0.85 8.75 32.36
CA TYR A 190 -2.13 9.26 31.88
C TYR A 190 -2.75 10.27 32.87
N PRO A 191 -3.31 11.42 32.44
CA PRO A 191 -3.67 11.80 31.06
C PRO A 191 -2.56 12.49 30.26
N HIS A 192 -1.36 12.67 30.82
CA HIS A 192 -0.23 13.27 30.14
C HIS A 192 0.85 12.20 29.91
N CYS A 193 0.61 11.33 28.94
CA CYS A 193 1.50 10.23 28.65
C CYS A 193 2.90 10.74 28.28
N VAL A 194 3.88 10.41 29.11
CA VAL A 194 5.30 10.70 28.90
C VAL A 194 6.05 9.42 28.57
N ARG A 195 7.04 9.50 27.68
CA ARG A 195 7.87 8.35 27.34
C ARG A 195 8.60 7.86 28.58
N CYS A 196 8.69 6.54 28.72
CA CYS A 196 9.43 5.92 29.80
C CYS A 196 10.93 6.07 29.62
N ASN A 197 11.67 5.99 30.73
CA ASN A 197 13.10 6.29 30.75
C ASN A 197 13.90 5.22 30.01
N CYS A 198 13.55 3.94 30.17
CA CYS A 198 14.27 2.86 29.51
C CYS A 198 14.00 2.84 28.01
N SER A 199 15.07 2.77 27.24
CA SER A 199 15.05 2.59 25.79
C SER A 199 14.37 1.27 25.42
N LEU A 200 13.29 1.35 24.62
CA LEU A 200 12.58 0.17 24.12
C LEU A 200 13.45 -0.76 23.27
N ILE A 201 14.49 -0.21 22.63
CA ILE A 201 15.35 -0.95 21.70
C ILE A 201 16.66 -1.40 22.35
N GLY A 202 17.11 -0.71 23.41
CA GLY A 202 18.37 -0.98 24.10
C GLY A 202 18.23 -1.63 25.46
N SER A 203 17.03 -1.68 26.03
CA SER A 203 16.74 -2.39 27.27
C SER A 203 16.12 -3.76 27.03
N VAL A 204 16.35 -4.70 27.94
CA VAL A 204 15.71 -6.03 27.98
C VAL A 204 14.52 -6.09 28.94
N ASN A 205 14.13 -4.96 29.55
CA ASN A 205 13.00 -4.92 30.48
C ASN A 205 11.67 -5.20 29.75
N ASP A 206 10.85 -6.10 30.32
CA ASP A 206 9.48 -6.33 29.83
C ASP A 206 8.60 -5.09 30.00
N ASP A 207 8.76 -4.38 31.13
CA ASP A 207 8.15 -3.07 31.37
C ASP A 207 9.22 -1.96 31.31
N PRO A 208 9.22 -1.14 30.23
CA PRO A 208 10.19 -0.06 30.04
C PRO A 208 10.00 1.10 31.02
N CYS A 209 8.91 1.10 31.79
CA CYS A 209 8.55 2.16 32.73
C CYS A 209 9.06 1.91 34.15
N THR A 210 9.73 0.78 34.36
CA THR A 210 10.47 0.43 35.58
C THR A 210 11.56 1.46 35.90
N ASP A 211 11.90 1.60 37.19
CA ASP A 211 12.86 2.62 37.64
C ASP A 211 14.32 2.27 37.28
N GLN A 212 14.64 0.99 37.09
CA GLN A 212 16.00 0.53 36.76
C GLN A 212 16.00 -0.22 35.43
N CYS A 213 16.71 0.36 34.45
CA CYS A 213 16.88 -0.24 33.13
C CYS A 213 17.99 -1.29 33.13
N ILE A 214 17.70 -2.45 32.54
CA ILE A 214 18.65 -3.52 32.27
C ILE A 214 18.97 -3.41 30.78
N CYS A 215 20.22 -3.10 30.46
CA CYS A 215 20.64 -2.88 29.08
C CYS A 215 20.99 -4.19 28.39
N LYS A 216 20.81 -4.23 27.07
CA LYS A 216 21.36 -5.28 26.21
C LYS A 216 22.90 -5.30 26.31
N GLU A 217 23.51 -6.42 25.92
CA GLU A 217 24.93 -6.71 26.16
C GLU A 217 25.89 -5.60 25.70
N HIS A 218 25.64 -4.96 24.55
CA HIS A 218 26.53 -3.94 23.98
C HIS A 218 25.98 -2.51 24.12
N VAL A 219 25.07 -2.31 25.08
CA VAL A 219 24.39 -1.03 25.36
C VAL A 219 24.70 -0.56 26.77
N GLU A 220 24.76 0.75 26.97
CA GLU A 220 25.03 1.41 28.25
C GLU A 220 24.22 2.70 28.42
N GLY A 221 24.42 3.37 29.56
CA GLY A 221 23.66 4.54 30.00
C GLY A 221 22.58 4.17 31.01
N GLU A 222 22.13 5.13 31.81
CA GLU A 222 21.05 4.94 32.80
C GLU A 222 19.75 4.46 32.14
N ASN A 223 19.53 4.90 30.90
CA ASN A 223 18.35 4.64 30.09
C ASN A 223 18.56 3.58 29.00
N CYS A 224 19.74 2.97 28.92
CA CYS A 224 20.11 2.02 27.86
C CYS A 224 19.93 2.58 26.43
N ASP A 225 20.30 3.84 26.24
CA ASP A 225 20.10 4.61 25.02
C ASP A 225 21.39 4.86 24.23
N ARG A 226 22.54 4.38 24.70
CA ARG A 226 23.85 4.55 24.05
C ARG A 226 24.57 3.22 23.88
N CYS A 227 25.32 3.07 22.79
CA CYS A 227 26.23 1.95 22.62
C CYS A 227 27.45 2.05 23.53
N LYS A 228 27.97 0.90 23.98
CA LYS A 228 29.29 0.86 24.64
C LYS A 228 30.37 1.29 23.64
N SER A 229 31.47 1.87 24.13
CA SER A 229 32.66 2.14 23.28
C SER A 229 33.10 0.85 22.58
N GLY A 230 33.45 0.94 21.29
CA GLY A 230 33.65 -0.23 20.45
C GLY A 230 32.43 -0.67 19.64
N PHE A 231 31.24 -0.07 19.86
CA PHE A 231 29.99 -0.49 19.23
C PHE A 231 29.18 0.70 18.74
N TYR A 232 28.39 0.49 17.69
CA TYR A 232 27.54 1.50 17.06
C TYR A 232 26.20 0.89 16.64
N ASN A 233 25.26 1.72 16.16
CA ASN A 233 24.03 1.30 15.50
C ASN A 233 23.10 0.47 16.42
N LEU A 234 22.56 1.14 17.45
CA LEU A 234 21.57 0.54 18.35
C LEU A 234 20.28 0.17 17.60
N GLN A 235 19.98 -1.13 17.50
CA GLN A 235 18.81 -1.63 16.76
C GLN A 235 17.93 -2.57 17.60
N GLU A 236 16.61 -2.43 17.43
CA GLU A 236 15.62 -3.30 18.08
C GLU A 236 15.85 -4.78 17.76
N ARG A 237 16.11 -5.07 16.47
CA ARG A 237 16.32 -6.43 15.95
C ARG A 237 17.65 -7.05 16.35
N ASN A 238 18.61 -6.25 16.82
CA ASN A 238 19.88 -6.76 17.32
C ASN A 238 19.67 -7.22 18.78
N PRO A 239 19.76 -8.52 19.11
CA PRO A 239 19.57 -9.01 20.48
C PRO A 239 20.62 -8.46 21.45
N GLU A 240 21.81 -8.12 20.97
CA GLU A 240 22.90 -7.52 21.76
C GLU A 240 22.84 -5.98 21.77
N GLY A 241 21.95 -5.40 20.97
CA GLY A 241 21.64 -3.98 20.90
C GLY A 241 22.49 -3.25 19.86
N CYS A 242 23.79 -3.15 20.09
CA CYS A 242 24.74 -2.48 19.19
C CYS A 242 25.66 -3.47 18.47
N THR A 243 26.21 -3.05 17.34
CA THR A 243 27.12 -3.82 16.49
C THR A 243 28.56 -3.39 16.73
N GLU A 244 29.50 -4.34 16.82
CA GLU A 244 30.92 -4.05 17.02
C GLU A 244 31.52 -3.30 15.82
N CYS A 245 32.38 -2.31 16.11
CA CYS A 245 33.13 -1.56 15.11
C CYS A 245 34.17 -2.44 14.40
N PHE A 246 34.20 -2.40 13.07
CA PHE A 246 35.19 -3.10 12.25
C PHE A 246 36.10 -2.11 11.52
N CYS A 247 36.81 -1.30 12.28
CA CYS A 247 37.76 -0.34 11.72
C CYS A 247 39.09 -0.99 11.29
N PHE A 248 39.06 -2.21 10.74
CA PHE A 248 40.20 -3.04 10.32
C PHE A 248 41.30 -3.19 11.39
N GLY A 249 40.92 -3.13 12.68
CA GLY A 249 41.85 -3.16 13.82
C GLY A 249 42.72 -1.91 13.98
N VAL A 250 42.44 -0.85 13.23
CA VAL A 250 43.15 0.45 13.29
C VAL A 250 42.59 1.32 14.40
N SER A 251 41.27 1.30 14.59
CA SER A 251 40.54 2.03 15.63
C SER A 251 39.50 1.12 16.28
N GLY A 252 39.08 1.45 17.49
CA GLY A 252 37.90 0.87 18.14
C GLY A 252 36.72 1.84 18.18
N ASP A 253 36.92 3.11 17.82
CA ASP A 253 35.92 4.15 17.95
C ASP A 253 35.24 4.40 16.61
N CYS A 254 33.92 4.22 16.56
CA CYS A 254 33.10 4.43 15.37
C CYS A 254 31.67 4.84 15.74
N ASP A 255 31.01 5.53 14.82
CA ASP A 255 29.60 5.92 14.91
C ASP A 255 28.83 5.46 13.66
N GLU A 256 27.51 5.64 13.64
CA GLU A 256 26.70 5.42 12.44
C GLU A 256 27.05 6.44 11.34
N LEU A 257 27.08 5.97 10.09
CA LEU A 257 27.24 6.86 8.94
C LEU A 257 25.94 7.65 8.66
N PHE A 258 26.00 8.97 8.72
CA PHE A 258 24.86 9.87 8.46
C PHE A 258 24.55 10.09 6.97
N TRP A 259 25.24 9.41 6.07
CA TRP A 259 24.95 9.47 4.63
C TRP A 259 23.64 8.77 4.31
N HIS A 260 23.04 9.15 3.19
CA HIS A 260 21.76 8.59 2.79
C HIS A 260 21.95 7.43 1.80
N THR A 261 21.15 6.37 1.97
CA THR A 261 21.21 5.19 1.09
C THR A 261 20.60 5.52 -0.26
N THR A 262 21.37 5.30 -1.34
CA THR A 262 20.96 5.47 -2.74
C THR A 262 21.07 4.16 -3.52
N GLN A 263 20.43 4.05 -4.67
CA GLN A 263 20.55 2.89 -5.55
C GLN A 263 21.48 3.20 -6.72
N MET A 264 22.57 2.46 -6.83
CA MET A 264 23.37 2.44 -8.05
C MET A 264 22.89 1.35 -9.00
N SER A 265 22.78 1.67 -10.29
CA SER A 265 22.49 0.72 -11.35
C SER A 265 23.38 0.98 -12.56
N ASP A 266 24.09 -0.05 -13.00
CA ASP A 266 24.84 -0.03 -14.25
C ASP A 266 24.65 -1.38 -14.94
N ILE A 267 23.98 -1.38 -16.09
CA ILE A 267 23.75 -2.60 -16.89
C ILE A 267 24.82 -2.79 -17.96
N HIS A 268 25.68 -1.79 -18.18
CA HIS A 268 26.70 -1.84 -19.22
C HIS A 268 27.95 -2.57 -18.72
N GLY A 269 28.57 -3.40 -19.58
CA GLY A 269 29.82 -4.10 -19.26
C GLY A 269 29.65 -5.42 -18.49
N TRP A 270 28.42 -5.79 -18.12
CA TRP A 270 28.10 -7.15 -17.70
C TRP A 270 28.36 -8.13 -18.85
N HIS A 271 28.96 -9.26 -18.51
CA HIS A 271 29.28 -10.32 -19.45
C HIS A 271 29.11 -11.67 -18.77
N VAL A 272 29.18 -12.77 -19.51
CA VAL A 272 29.14 -14.10 -18.91
C VAL A 272 30.52 -14.73 -18.86
N SER A 273 30.77 -15.49 -17.80
CA SER A 273 32.01 -16.23 -17.61
C SER A 273 31.79 -17.53 -16.86
N ASP A 274 32.82 -18.38 -16.88
CA ASP A 274 32.88 -19.54 -16.00
C ASP A 274 33.16 -19.10 -14.56
N LEU A 275 33.03 -20.04 -13.62
CA LEU A 275 33.27 -19.77 -12.21
C LEU A 275 34.67 -19.18 -11.94
N HIS A 276 35.67 -19.54 -12.73
CA HIS A 276 37.05 -19.08 -12.56
C HIS A 276 37.40 -17.81 -13.36
N GLY A 277 36.55 -17.40 -14.31
CA GLY A 277 36.79 -16.23 -15.17
C GLY A 277 37.85 -16.45 -16.25
N SER A 278 38.14 -17.72 -16.55
CA SER A 278 39.08 -18.19 -17.57
C SER A 278 38.51 -17.98 -18.98
N GLU A 279 37.22 -18.23 -19.13
CA GLU A 279 36.49 -18.11 -20.39
C GLU A 279 35.43 -17.03 -20.24
N ARG A 280 35.24 -16.21 -21.28
CA ARG A 280 34.32 -15.05 -21.22
C ARG A 280 33.60 -14.88 -22.55
N MET A 281 32.32 -14.53 -22.48
CA MET A 281 31.54 -14.09 -23.62
C MET A 281 30.75 -12.83 -23.29
N TYR A 282 30.66 -11.93 -24.27
CA TYR A 282 29.96 -10.66 -24.12
C TYR A 282 28.60 -10.71 -24.83
N PRO A 283 27.54 -10.10 -24.26
CA PRO A 283 26.27 -9.95 -24.95
C PRO A 283 26.46 -9.23 -26.29
N GLN A 284 25.81 -9.73 -27.34
CA GLN A 284 25.66 -8.93 -28.56
C GLN A 284 24.56 -7.91 -28.30
N GLN A 285 24.83 -6.64 -28.56
CA GLN A 285 23.88 -5.56 -28.32
C GLN A 285 22.81 -5.59 -29.42
N ASP A 286 21.76 -6.39 -29.23
CA ASP A 286 20.66 -6.51 -30.19
C ASP A 286 19.79 -5.25 -30.17
N LEU A 287 19.31 -4.83 -31.34
CA LEU A 287 18.36 -3.72 -31.51
C LEU A 287 17.02 -3.93 -30.76
N PHE A 288 16.76 -5.15 -30.29
CA PHE A 288 15.54 -5.58 -29.60
C PHE A 288 15.67 -5.64 -28.08
N ASP A 289 16.89 -5.59 -27.52
CA ASP A 289 17.05 -5.52 -26.08
C ASP A 289 16.78 -4.07 -25.62
N GLY A 290 15.78 -3.90 -24.76
CA GLY A 290 15.46 -2.59 -24.18
C GLY A 290 16.66 -2.02 -23.40
N PRO A 291 16.72 -0.70 -23.15
CA PRO A 291 17.88 -0.03 -22.56
C PRO A 291 18.27 -0.47 -21.13
N HIS A 292 17.52 -1.38 -20.53
CA HIS A 292 17.67 -1.83 -19.13
C HIS A 292 17.87 -3.35 -18.98
N GLN A 293 18.16 -4.06 -20.08
CA GLN A 293 18.43 -5.50 -20.04
C GLN A 293 19.53 -5.91 -21.02
N ILE A 294 20.16 -7.05 -20.75
CA ILE A 294 21.10 -7.71 -21.64
C ILE A 294 20.74 -9.18 -21.80
N SER A 295 21.00 -9.75 -22.97
CA SER A 295 20.67 -11.14 -23.28
C SER A 295 21.83 -11.92 -23.86
N ILE A 296 21.85 -13.24 -23.58
CA ILE A 296 22.78 -14.20 -24.18
C ILE A 296 22.02 -15.47 -24.58
N ASN A 297 22.31 -15.95 -25.79
CA ASN A 297 21.80 -17.22 -26.27
C ASN A 297 22.56 -18.39 -25.62
N ASN A 298 21.83 -19.30 -24.95
CA ASN A 298 22.44 -20.46 -24.27
C ASN A 298 23.21 -21.36 -25.25
N SER A 299 22.74 -21.50 -26.49
CA SER A 299 23.38 -22.36 -27.49
C SER A 299 24.76 -21.84 -27.88
N GLU A 300 24.93 -20.52 -27.96
CA GLU A 300 26.21 -19.88 -28.22
C GLU A 300 27.10 -19.91 -26.97
N ALA A 301 26.54 -19.58 -25.80
CA ALA A 301 27.28 -19.62 -24.54
C ALA A 301 27.89 -21.00 -24.26
N ARG A 302 27.15 -22.07 -24.49
CA ARG A 302 27.62 -23.45 -24.25
C ARG A 302 28.69 -23.94 -25.23
N LYS A 303 28.94 -23.24 -26.34
CA LYS A 303 30.10 -23.55 -27.21
C LYS A 303 31.41 -23.21 -26.52
N THR A 304 31.40 -22.21 -25.63
CA THR A 304 32.60 -21.65 -24.99
C THR A 304 32.62 -21.95 -23.47
N LEU A 305 31.48 -21.80 -22.79
CA LEU A 305 31.33 -21.76 -21.33
C LEU A 305 30.62 -23.00 -20.77
N HIS A 306 31.14 -24.21 -21.01
CA HIS A 306 30.67 -25.50 -20.45
C HIS A 306 29.16 -25.58 -20.06
N SER A 307 28.78 -26.16 -18.91
CA SER A 307 27.36 -26.41 -18.54
C SER A 307 26.74 -25.36 -17.62
N VAL A 308 27.52 -24.71 -16.76
CA VAL A 308 27.06 -23.69 -15.79
C VAL A 308 27.95 -22.47 -15.91
N TYR A 309 27.33 -21.31 -16.14
CA TYR A 309 28.02 -20.03 -16.29
C TYR A 309 27.25 -18.91 -15.59
N TYR A 310 27.93 -17.78 -15.38
CA TYR A 310 27.49 -16.69 -14.50
C TYR A 310 27.60 -15.36 -15.22
N TRP A 311 26.66 -14.47 -14.96
CA TRP A 311 26.78 -13.04 -15.22
C TRP A 311 27.83 -12.45 -14.27
N GLU A 312 28.92 -11.95 -14.83
CA GLU A 312 30.01 -11.29 -14.12
C GLU A 312 29.86 -9.77 -14.20
N ALA A 313 29.93 -9.13 -13.03
CA ALA A 313 29.67 -7.70 -12.89
C ALA A 313 30.80 -6.82 -13.45
N PRO A 314 30.46 -5.64 -14.00
CA PRO A 314 31.42 -4.62 -14.41
C PRO A 314 32.06 -3.93 -13.20
N SER A 315 33.11 -3.16 -13.46
CA SER A 315 33.90 -2.46 -12.43
C SER A 315 33.10 -1.54 -11.53
N SER A 316 31.94 -1.04 -11.97
CA SER A 316 31.02 -0.23 -11.14
C SER A 316 30.54 -0.97 -9.89
N TYR A 317 30.38 -2.30 -9.92
CA TYR A 317 30.00 -3.13 -8.76
C TYR A 317 31.19 -3.70 -7.98
N LEU A 318 32.42 -3.48 -8.45
CA LEU A 318 33.64 -4.06 -7.87
C LEU A 318 34.40 -3.05 -7.00
N GLY A 319 35.49 -3.49 -6.37
CA GLY A 319 36.29 -2.66 -5.47
C GLY A 319 35.62 -2.43 -4.12
N ASN A 320 35.88 -1.28 -3.50
CA ASN A 320 35.34 -0.95 -2.18
C ASN A 320 33.83 -0.66 -2.25
N LYS A 321 33.06 -1.44 -1.48
CA LYS A 321 31.61 -1.41 -1.32
C LYS A 321 31.20 -1.50 0.16
N LEU A 322 32.06 -1.06 1.09
CA LEU A 322 31.74 -0.98 2.52
C LEU A 322 30.50 -0.11 2.78
N THR A 323 30.31 0.95 2.00
CA THR A 323 29.12 1.83 2.05
C THR A 323 27.82 1.14 1.61
N SER A 324 27.89 -0.10 1.13
CA SER A 324 26.72 -0.92 0.77
C SER A 324 26.31 -1.88 1.89
N TYR A 325 27.08 -1.98 2.98
CA TYR A 325 26.78 -2.87 4.09
C TYR A 325 25.40 -2.56 4.70
N GLY A 326 24.61 -3.61 4.94
CA GLY A 326 23.23 -3.48 5.42
C GLY A 326 22.18 -3.06 4.36
N GLY A 327 22.63 -2.63 3.18
CA GLY A 327 21.80 -2.40 2.01
C GLY A 327 21.43 -3.69 1.26
N PHE A 328 20.84 -3.57 0.08
CA PHE A 328 20.43 -4.69 -0.75
C PHE A 328 21.08 -4.70 -2.13
N LEU A 329 21.43 -5.90 -2.60
CA LEU A 329 21.66 -6.22 -4.01
C LEU A 329 20.38 -6.81 -4.59
N ARG A 330 19.80 -6.16 -5.60
CA ARG A 330 18.61 -6.66 -6.31
C ARG A 330 18.97 -6.95 -7.75
N TYR A 331 18.41 -8.02 -8.30
CA TYR A 331 18.56 -8.34 -9.73
C TYR A 331 17.42 -9.24 -10.20
N THR A 332 17.23 -9.26 -11.51
CA THR A 332 16.25 -10.14 -12.15
C THR A 332 16.92 -10.91 -13.29
N VAL A 333 16.80 -12.23 -13.24
CA VAL A 333 17.23 -13.12 -14.33
C VAL A 333 15.99 -13.75 -14.94
N SER A 334 15.81 -13.58 -16.25
CA SER A 334 14.70 -14.19 -16.98
C SER A 334 15.22 -15.07 -18.11
N TYR A 335 14.41 -16.00 -18.57
CA TYR A 335 14.72 -16.76 -19.78
C TYR A 335 13.47 -17.00 -20.60
N ASP A 336 13.62 -17.10 -21.92
CA ASP A 336 12.58 -17.55 -22.83
C ASP A 336 13.12 -18.60 -23.82
N ILE A 337 12.24 -19.49 -24.27
CA ILE A 337 12.55 -20.48 -25.31
C ILE A 337 11.87 -20.04 -26.61
N PRO A 338 12.64 -19.65 -27.65
CA PRO A 338 12.08 -19.19 -28.92
C PRO A 338 11.19 -20.26 -29.56
N VAL A 339 10.00 -19.86 -30.01
CA VAL A 339 8.96 -20.77 -30.54
C VAL A 339 9.44 -21.59 -31.74
N GLU A 340 10.36 -21.05 -32.56
CA GLU A 340 10.96 -21.73 -33.72
C GLU A 340 11.79 -22.97 -33.34
N SER A 341 12.21 -23.10 -32.08
CA SER A 341 13.01 -24.23 -31.59
C SER A 341 12.18 -25.41 -31.04
N LEU A 342 10.85 -25.29 -31.03
CA LEU A 342 9.93 -26.33 -30.53
C LEU A 342 9.66 -27.48 -31.53
N ASP A 343 10.11 -27.36 -32.78
CA ASP A 343 9.87 -28.38 -33.82
C ASP A 343 10.92 -29.52 -33.86
N GLY A 344 11.91 -29.53 -32.95
CA GLY A 344 13.10 -30.41 -33.06
C GLY A 344 13.42 -31.39 -31.93
N GLU A 345 12.87 -31.25 -30.71
CA GLU A 345 13.15 -32.15 -29.59
C GLU A 345 11.84 -32.65 -28.92
N LEU A 346 11.07 -33.44 -29.66
CA LEU A 346 10.12 -34.39 -29.07
C LEU A 346 10.85 -35.70 -28.76
N VAL A 347 11.33 -35.92 -27.52
CA VAL A 347 11.41 -37.27 -26.89
C VAL A 347 11.43 -37.15 -25.35
N TYR A 348 10.31 -37.55 -24.74
CA TYR A 348 10.11 -38.26 -23.46
C TYR A 348 10.83 -37.78 -22.18
N ASN A 349 10.08 -37.08 -21.30
CA ASN A 349 9.61 -37.68 -20.05
C ASN A 349 8.48 -36.85 -19.41
N VAL A 350 7.63 -37.58 -18.71
CA VAL A 350 6.36 -37.22 -18.07
C VAL A 350 6.58 -36.18 -16.93
N ASP A 351 5.60 -35.28 -16.74
CA ASP A 351 5.42 -34.36 -15.59
C ASP A 351 6.19 -33.02 -15.52
N LEU A 352 6.34 -32.26 -16.61
CA LEU A 352 6.57 -30.80 -16.48
C LEU A 352 5.81 -29.99 -17.53
N VAL A 353 4.90 -29.14 -17.05
CA VAL A 353 4.37 -28.01 -17.82
C VAL A 353 5.55 -27.07 -18.09
N MET A 354 6.08 -27.10 -19.31
CA MET A 354 7.18 -26.23 -19.71
C MET A 354 6.63 -24.81 -19.88
N GLN A 355 6.83 -23.94 -18.89
CA GLN A 355 6.57 -22.51 -19.06
C GLN A 355 7.61 -21.96 -20.04
N PRO A 356 7.20 -21.38 -21.19
CA PRO A 356 8.13 -20.90 -22.20
C PRO A 356 8.90 -19.65 -21.76
N TYR A 357 8.49 -19.04 -20.65
CA TYR A 357 9.12 -17.90 -20.00
C TYR A 357 9.08 -18.10 -18.48
N GLU A 358 10.19 -17.85 -17.80
CA GLU A 358 10.24 -17.78 -16.34
C GLU A 358 11.17 -16.62 -15.93
N GLU A 359 10.85 -15.98 -14.81
CA GLU A 359 11.57 -14.84 -14.27
C GLU A 359 11.88 -15.07 -12.80
N TYR A 360 13.15 -14.90 -12.42
CA TYR A 360 13.63 -15.01 -11.07
C TYR A 360 14.16 -13.65 -10.61
N THR A 361 13.48 -13.06 -9.63
CA THR A 361 13.93 -11.83 -8.97
C THR A 361 14.52 -12.18 -7.61
N ALA A 362 15.71 -11.66 -7.33
CA ALA A 362 16.38 -11.81 -6.05
C ALA A 362 16.59 -10.46 -5.38
N GLU A 363 16.40 -10.43 -4.07
CA GLU A 363 16.73 -9.31 -3.19
C GLU A 363 17.57 -9.84 -2.02
N ILE A 364 18.87 -9.56 -2.06
CA ILE A 364 19.84 -10.05 -1.09
C ILE A 364 20.30 -8.90 -0.22
N LYS A 365 20.01 -8.97 1.08
CA LYS A 365 20.53 -8.00 2.04
C LYS A 365 21.99 -8.29 2.36
N LEU A 366 22.85 -7.27 2.30
CA LEU A 366 24.29 -7.35 2.56
C LEU A 366 24.60 -7.44 4.06
N LEU A 367 24.14 -8.53 4.68
CA LEU A 367 24.40 -8.90 6.07
C LEU A 367 24.90 -10.35 6.15
N PRO A 368 25.74 -10.69 7.15
CA PRO A 368 26.46 -11.98 7.18
C PRO A 368 25.56 -13.22 7.11
N GLU A 369 24.37 -13.16 7.71
CA GLU A 369 23.38 -14.25 7.70
C GLU A 369 22.90 -14.67 6.31
N ASN A 370 23.09 -13.83 5.28
CA ASN A 370 22.70 -14.14 3.90
C ASN A 370 23.84 -14.74 3.06
N PHE A 371 25.04 -14.93 3.63
CA PHE A 371 26.20 -15.42 2.90
C PHE A 371 26.78 -16.69 3.51
N LEU A 372 27.21 -17.60 2.63
CA LEU A 372 27.94 -18.80 2.97
C LEU A 372 29.29 -18.78 2.28
N ASP A 373 30.33 -19.21 2.98
CA ASP A 373 31.64 -19.41 2.38
C ASP A 373 31.56 -20.52 1.32
N PHE A 374 32.10 -20.25 0.12
CA PHE A 374 31.93 -21.12 -1.02
C PHE A 374 32.53 -22.52 -0.81
N TYR A 375 33.67 -22.63 -0.12
CA TYR A 375 34.38 -23.90 0.05
C TYR A 375 33.90 -24.68 1.25
N THR A 376 33.74 -24.00 2.38
CA THR A 376 33.38 -24.63 3.65
C THR A 376 31.88 -24.78 3.84
N LYS A 377 31.06 -24.04 3.07
CA LYS A 377 29.60 -23.95 3.20
C LYS A 377 29.14 -23.49 4.58
N ARG A 378 30.02 -22.84 5.34
CA ARG A 378 29.71 -22.29 6.66
C ARG A 378 29.18 -20.87 6.54
N PRO A 379 28.33 -20.42 7.49
CA PRO A 379 27.95 -19.02 7.60
C PRO A 379 29.16 -18.11 7.65
N VAL A 380 29.08 -16.99 6.94
CA VAL A 380 30.09 -15.94 6.97
C VAL A 380 29.84 -15.08 8.20
N ASP A 381 30.91 -14.69 8.92
CA ASP A 381 30.83 -13.71 10.01
C ASP A 381 30.95 -12.27 9.48
N ARG A 382 30.70 -11.30 10.35
CA ARG A 382 30.73 -9.87 9.96
C ARG A 382 32.09 -9.48 9.40
N ASP A 383 33.17 -9.80 10.10
CA ASP A 383 34.54 -9.46 9.72
C ASP A 383 34.89 -9.97 8.33
N ARG A 384 34.50 -11.21 8.01
CA ARG A 384 34.75 -11.80 6.70
C ARG A 384 33.95 -11.10 5.61
N LEU A 385 32.67 -10.78 5.84
CA LEU A 385 31.86 -10.03 4.88
C LEU A 385 32.43 -8.63 4.66
N MET A 386 32.78 -7.91 5.74
CA MET A 386 33.36 -6.57 5.66
C MET A 386 34.70 -6.58 4.90
N THR A 387 35.54 -7.59 5.12
CA THR A 387 36.78 -7.79 4.36
C THR A 387 36.51 -7.98 2.86
N VAL A 388 35.46 -8.72 2.48
CA VAL A 388 35.05 -8.89 1.08
C VAL A 388 34.53 -7.59 0.50
N LEU A 389 33.72 -6.84 1.24
CA LEU A 389 33.16 -5.56 0.80
C LEU A 389 34.23 -4.47 0.65
N ALA A 390 35.30 -4.48 1.45
CA ALA A 390 36.43 -3.56 1.26
C ALA A 390 37.10 -3.69 -0.09
N ASN A 391 37.06 -4.88 -0.71
CA ASN A 391 37.55 -5.06 -2.06
C ASN A 391 36.90 -6.27 -2.76
N ILE A 392 35.77 -6.03 -3.42
CA ILE A 392 35.10 -7.04 -4.23
C ILE A 392 35.88 -7.22 -5.53
N ASN A 393 36.54 -8.37 -5.67
CA ASN A 393 37.30 -8.70 -6.88
C ASN A 393 36.40 -9.17 -8.03
N ARG A 394 35.37 -9.97 -7.73
CA ARG A 394 34.41 -10.51 -8.70
C ARG A 394 33.05 -10.67 -8.03
N LEU A 395 31.99 -10.31 -8.77
CA LEU A 395 30.60 -10.54 -8.37
C LEU A 395 29.93 -11.33 -9.49
N LEU A 396 29.40 -12.50 -9.13
CA LEU A 396 28.82 -13.46 -10.07
C LEU A 396 27.36 -13.71 -9.73
N ILE A 397 26.47 -13.51 -10.70
CA ILE A 397 25.06 -13.88 -10.63
C ILE A 397 24.87 -15.10 -11.53
N ARG A 398 24.22 -16.16 -11.04
CA ARG A 398 23.99 -17.35 -11.87
C ARG A 398 23.18 -16.98 -13.11
N ALA A 399 23.62 -17.36 -14.30
CA ALA A 399 22.87 -17.15 -15.53
C ALA A 399 22.00 -18.38 -15.86
N THR A 400 22.54 -19.58 -15.64
CA THR A 400 21.90 -20.85 -16.02
C THR A 400 20.89 -21.34 -14.97
N TYR A 401 19.70 -20.74 -14.96
CA TYR A 401 18.53 -21.24 -14.22
C TYR A 401 17.74 -22.31 -14.98
N ASN A 402 17.83 -22.32 -16.32
CA ASN A 402 17.21 -23.32 -17.20
C ASN A 402 18.27 -24.15 -17.96
N ASN A 403 17.96 -25.42 -18.24
CA ASN A 403 18.83 -26.37 -18.93
C ASN A 403 18.61 -26.46 -20.46
N ALA A 404 17.57 -25.85 -21.00
CA ALA A 404 17.23 -25.83 -22.42
C ALA A 404 18.36 -25.19 -23.25
N LYS A 405 18.73 -25.86 -24.34
CA LYS A 405 19.83 -25.44 -25.23
C LYS A 405 19.47 -24.18 -26.03
N SER A 406 18.22 -24.03 -26.43
CA SER A 406 17.74 -22.90 -27.24
C SER A 406 17.27 -21.70 -26.43
N ALA A 407 17.31 -21.76 -25.10
CA ALA A 407 16.86 -20.65 -24.27
C ALA A 407 17.76 -19.40 -24.41
N VAL A 408 17.14 -18.23 -24.37
CA VAL A 408 17.83 -16.95 -24.25
C VAL A 408 17.71 -16.50 -22.81
N THR A 409 18.84 -16.32 -22.13
CA THR A 409 18.89 -15.84 -20.75
C THR A 409 19.09 -14.33 -20.75
N ARG A 410 18.37 -13.59 -19.90
CA ARG A 410 18.49 -12.15 -19.73
C ARG A 410 18.77 -11.75 -18.29
N LEU A 411 19.52 -10.67 -18.13
CA LEU A 411 19.73 -9.97 -16.86
C LEU A 411 19.16 -8.56 -16.94
N SER A 412 18.39 -8.16 -15.94
CA SER A 412 17.79 -6.83 -15.82
C SER A 412 17.68 -6.40 -14.36
N SER A 413 17.30 -5.14 -14.14
CA SER A 413 16.97 -4.59 -12.82
C SER A 413 18.07 -4.77 -11.76
N VAL A 414 19.34 -4.78 -12.18
CA VAL A 414 20.46 -4.93 -11.25
C VAL A 414 20.70 -3.61 -10.54
N THR A 415 20.53 -3.62 -9.22
CA THR A 415 20.73 -2.45 -8.36
C THR A 415 21.48 -2.84 -7.10
N LEU A 416 22.33 -1.94 -6.61
CA LEU A 416 23.02 -2.07 -5.33
C LEU A 416 22.77 -0.82 -4.50
N ASP A 417 22.28 -1.00 -3.29
CA ASP A 417 22.14 0.08 -2.32
C ASP A 417 23.52 0.52 -1.82
N THR A 418 23.81 1.82 -1.83
CA THR A 418 25.08 2.40 -1.37
C THR A 418 24.85 3.76 -0.70
N ALA A 419 25.55 4.01 0.40
CA ALA A 419 25.50 5.28 1.11
C ALA A 419 26.25 6.38 0.34
N THR A 420 25.64 7.55 0.16
CA THR A 420 26.27 8.71 -0.48
C THR A 420 25.99 10.02 0.26
N PRO A 421 26.95 10.97 0.29
CA PRO A 421 26.83 12.22 1.05
C PRO A 421 25.93 13.29 0.39
N ASN A 422 25.61 13.15 -0.90
CA ASN A 422 25.06 14.24 -1.72
C ASN A 422 23.55 14.17 -1.97
N VAL A 423 22.82 13.30 -1.27
CA VAL A 423 21.38 13.10 -1.48
C VAL A 423 20.61 13.40 -0.20
N ILE A 424 19.63 14.29 -0.29
CA ILE A 424 18.83 14.78 0.84
C ILE A 424 17.38 14.35 0.58
N ASP A 425 17.04 13.08 0.83
CA ASP A 425 15.63 12.60 0.92
C ASP A 425 15.47 11.07 1.14
N LEU A 426 16.54 10.35 1.49
CA LEU A 426 16.49 8.89 1.68
C LEU A 426 16.79 8.51 3.14
N LEU A 427 16.59 7.24 3.50
CA LEU A 427 16.91 6.77 4.85
C LEU A 427 18.42 6.84 5.12
N PRO A 428 18.84 7.22 6.34
CA PRO A 428 20.26 7.21 6.71
C PRO A 428 20.80 5.79 6.71
N ALA A 429 22.05 5.63 6.24
CA ALA A 429 22.76 4.37 6.14
C ALA A 429 23.35 3.94 7.50
N VAL A 430 22.51 3.90 8.55
CA VAL A 430 22.94 3.69 9.95
C VAL A 430 23.66 2.36 10.20
N GLN A 431 23.54 1.40 9.28
CA GLN A 431 24.24 0.11 9.37
C GLN A 431 25.71 0.21 8.96
N VAL A 432 26.08 1.23 8.18
CA VAL A 432 27.47 1.48 7.78
C VAL A 432 28.16 2.22 8.92
N GLU A 433 29.32 1.71 9.34
CA GLU A 433 30.15 2.36 10.34
C GLU A 433 30.93 3.54 9.75
N ASN A 434 31.20 4.54 10.58
CA ASN A 434 32.09 5.63 10.31
C ASN A 434 33.14 5.71 11.44
N CYS A 435 34.30 5.13 11.17
CA CYS A 435 35.40 5.01 12.12
C CYS A 435 36.21 6.30 12.26
N GLU A 436 36.68 6.56 13.48
CA GLU A 436 37.68 7.61 13.73
C GLU A 436 39.07 7.12 13.35
N CYS A 437 39.52 7.47 12.13
CA CYS A 437 40.81 7.01 11.61
C CYS A 437 41.99 7.89 12.06
N PRO A 438 43.08 7.31 12.61
CA PRO A 438 44.28 8.06 12.96
C PRO A 438 45.05 8.55 11.71
N PRO A 439 45.98 9.51 11.86
CA PRO A 439 46.78 10.01 10.74
C PRO A 439 47.50 8.88 9.99
N GLY A 440 47.37 8.85 8.67
CA GLY A 440 47.91 7.80 7.80
C GLY A 440 46.90 6.70 7.43
N TYR A 441 45.65 6.81 7.89
CA TYR A 441 44.54 5.94 7.50
C TYR A 441 43.33 6.75 7.02
N ALA A 442 42.55 6.20 6.11
CA ALA A 442 41.37 6.82 5.51
C ALA A 442 40.32 5.77 5.09
N GLY A 443 39.11 6.24 4.76
CA GLY A 443 37.95 5.40 4.45
C GLY A 443 36.94 5.36 5.60
N THR A 444 35.74 4.81 5.37
CA THR A 444 34.70 4.76 6.42
C THR A 444 35.05 3.76 7.51
N SER A 445 35.89 2.76 7.22
CA SER A 445 36.34 1.73 8.16
C SER A 445 37.87 1.77 8.38
N CYS A 446 38.56 2.84 7.99
CA CYS A 446 40.03 2.95 8.03
C CYS A 446 40.76 1.90 7.17
N GLU A 447 40.14 1.46 6.08
CA GLU A 447 40.60 0.40 5.20
C GLU A 447 41.74 0.82 4.25
N VAL A 448 41.96 2.13 4.08
CA VAL A 448 43.00 2.68 3.20
C VAL A 448 44.17 3.22 4.01
N LYS A 449 45.38 2.73 3.76
CA LYS A 449 46.61 3.32 4.28
C LYS A 449 47.08 4.45 3.35
N SER A 450 47.19 5.67 3.89
CA SER A 450 47.52 6.91 3.17
C SER A 450 49.01 7.05 2.88
#